data_AF-A0A1I5T831-F1
#
_entry.id   AF-A0A1I5T831-F1
#
_cell.length_a   1.000
_cell.length_b   1.000
_cell.length_c   1.000
_cell.angle_alpha   90.00
_cell.angle_beta   90.00
_cell.angle_gamma   90.00
#
_symmetry.space_group_name_H-M   'P 1'
#
loop_
_entity.id
_entity.type
_entity.pdbx_description
1 polymer ?
#
loop_
_entity_poly.entity_id
_entity_poly.type
_entity_poly.pdbx_seq_one_letter_code
_entity_poly.pdbx_strand_id
1 'polypeptide(L)'
;MTFEPIEVSLDEGCIDAFIRRYHFNDNEKAEIIRIYRKIAPRVHAIFHHIIEEDEEGKKSALVVASLGRAIDEFQNNLLEKGNIQEAYIVDCLGLDFLSLAYEKIDERLHESTGLYAGGYQFAGSDDFPLESIPEAMKKLGQKKIRYNDAFVLVPKKSVVFRTQLFEKQQEKHSKCSSCSSEKCVYRTSEYAGATRVLKDNADVKIDLSKEKRENMGDGDKRAKGLIHLYTGDGKGKTTASIGLAIRAAGSGKKVVFTQFMKGRQTSELNSFDELENIKVIRSSKNLGWFKKDDPDSVLAFTTEHNRILDNIENLVEKGQCDVLIMDEATYPYNYGIIDKDRFEALILNKPAYMEIVLTGRNAPDFFIDNADYITEMKKIRHPYDGGIEARLGIEY
;
A
#
# COMPACT_ATOMS: atom_id res chain seq x y z
N MET A 1 -30.36 -23.37 -16.59
CA MET A 1 -29.30 -22.60 -15.90
C MET A 1 -28.40 -22.00 -16.95
N THR A 2 -28.58 -20.71 -17.22
CA THR A 2 -27.83 -19.97 -18.23
C THR A 2 -26.71 -19.22 -17.53
N PHE A 3 -25.47 -19.58 -17.84
CA PHE A 3 -24.36 -18.68 -17.60
C PHE A 3 -24.43 -17.59 -18.66
N GLU A 4 -24.30 -16.35 -18.22
CA GLU A 4 -24.27 -15.22 -19.12
C GLU A 4 -22.81 -14.89 -19.45
N PRO A 5 -22.44 -14.83 -20.74
CA PRO A 5 -21.10 -14.42 -21.14
C PRO A 5 -20.94 -12.92 -20.89
N ILE A 6 -19.76 -12.55 -20.41
CA ILE A 6 -19.35 -11.16 -20.22
C ILE A 6 -18.10 -10.89 -21.05
N GLU A 7 -18.11 -9.78 -21.77
CA GLU A 7 -16.94 -9.29 -22.48
C GLU A 7 -16.06 -8.48 -21.53
N VAL A 8 -14.85 -8.97 -21.28
CA VAL A 8 -13.82 -8.26 -20.51
C VAL A 8 -12.64 -7.98 -21.43
N SER A 9 -12.38 -6.71 -21.68
CA SER A 9 -11.26 -6.26 -22.51
C SER A 9 -10.60 -5.07 -21.85
N LEU A 10 -9.27 -5.14 -21.70
CA LEU A 10 -8.47 -4.01 -21.25
C LEU A 10 -8.07 -3.19 -22.48
N ASP A 11 -8.19 -1.87 -22.39
CA ASP A 11 -7.55 -1.01 -23.39
C ASP A 11 -6.03 -1.11 -23.22
N GLU A 12 -5.27 -1.22 -24.32
CA GLU A 12 -3.80 -1.17 -24.26
C GLU A 12 -3.31 0.18 -23.69
N GLY A 13 -4.13 1.24 -23.80
CA GLY A 13 -3.90 2.52 -23.12
C GLY A 13 -3.91 2.44 -21.60
N CYS A 14 -4.50 1.38 -21.01
CA CYS A 14 -4.50 1.14 -19.57
C CYS A 14 -3.24 0.41 -19.08
N ILE A 15 -2.32 0.00 -19.97
CA ILE A 15 -1.13 -0.77 -19.57
C ILE A 15 -0.20 0.08 -18.68
N ASP A 16 -0.13 1.40 -18.88
CA ASP A 16 0.63 2.28 -17.97
C ASP A 16 0.01 2.36 -16.57
N ALA A 17 -1.31 2.24 -16.47
CA ALA A 17 -1.99 2.12 -15.17
C ALA A 17 -1.76 0.73 -14.56
N PHE A 18 -1.75 -0.33 -15.37
CA PHE A 18 -1.44 -1.69 -14.95
C PHE A 18 -0.02 -1.82 -14.39
N ILE A 19 0.99 -1.29 -15.11
CA ILE A 19 2.39 -1.26 -14.69
C ILE A 19 2.53 -0.58 -13.33
N ARG A 20 1.92 0.61 -13.17
CA ARG A 20 1.92 1.35 -11.91
C ARG A 20 1.18 0.60 -10.79
N ARG A 21 0.05 -0.04 -11.09
CA ARG A 21 -0.78 -0.78 -10.11
C ARG A 21 -0.05 -1.98 -9.52
N TYR A 22 0.69 -2.71 -10.36
CA TYR A 22 1.36 -3.95 -9.95
C TYR A 22 2.88 -3.79 -9.80
N HIS A 23 3.38 -2.55 -9.87
CA HIS A 23 4.79 -2.20 -9.69
C HIS A 23 5.74 -2.92 -10.66
N PHE A 24 5.31 -3.10 -11.90
CA PHE A 24 6.21 -3.51 -12.98
C PHE A 24 7.11 -2.35 -13.38
N ASN A 25 8.24 -2.66 -13.98
CA ASN A 25 9.16 -1.67 -14.52
C ASN A 25 8.68 -1.21 -15.91
N ASP A 26 8.95 0.04 -16.29
CA ASP A 26 8.54 0.55 -17.61
C ASP A 26 9.19 -0.21 -18.79
N ASN A 27 10.36 -0.81 -18.58
CA ASN A 27 11.02 -1.65 -19.58
C ASN A 27 10.30 -3.01 -19.81
N GLU A 28 9.43 -3.44 -18.89
CA GLU A 28 8.62 -4.66 -18.99
C GLU A 28 7.32 -4.41 -19.77
N LYS A 29 7.00 -3.14 -20.09
CA LYS A 29 5.78 -2.76 -20.80
C LYS A 29 5.56 -3.61 -22.05
N ALA A 30 6.57 -3.72 -22.92
CA ALA A 30 6.46 -4.48 -24.16
C ALA A 30 6.13 -5.97 -23.93
N GLU A 31 6.70 -6.56 -22.87
CA GLU A 31 6.43 -7.95 -22.49
C GLU A 31 5.02 -8.11 -21.92
N ILE A 32 4.56 -7.17 -21.09
CA ILE A 32 3.19 -7.13 -20.58
C ILE A 32 2.18 -7.03 -21.74
N ILE A 33 2.41 -6.14 -22.72
CA ILE A 33 1.55 -6.04 -23.92
C ILE A 33 1.54 -7.38 -24.67
N ARG A 34 2.71 -8.01 -24.83
CA ARG A 34 2.83 -9.31 -25.52
C ARG A 34 2.05 -10.41 -24.81
N ILE A 35 2.13 -10.48 -23.49
CA ILE A 35 1.39 -11.46 -22.67
C ILE A 35 -0.10 -11.16 -22.72
N TYR A 36 -0.50 -9.89 -22.55
CA TYR A 36 -1.88 -9.43 -22.66
C TYR A 36 -2.53 -9.87 -23.98
N ARG A 37 -1.89 -9.60 -25.12
CA ARG A 37 -2.38 -10.00 -26.44
C ARG A 37 -2.51 -11.52 -26.62
N LYS A 38 -1.70 -12.31 -25.91
CA LYS A 38 -1.82 -13.76 -25.90
C LYS A 38 -2.99 -14.22 -25.03
N ILE A 39 -3.18 -13.63 -23.85
CA ILE A 39 -4.17 -14.14 -22.89
C ILE A 39 -5.58 -13.62 -23.13
N ALA A 40 -5.74 -12.33 -23.47
CA ALA A 40 -7.05 -11.67 -23.56
C ALA A 40 -8.07 -12.40 -24.46
N PRO A 41 -7.71 -12.87 -25.68
CA PRO A 41 -8.65 -13.58 -26.55
C PRO A 41 -9.10 -14.94 -26.01
N ARG A 42 -8.38 -15.48 -25.03
CA ARG A 42 -8.64 -16.79 -24.40
C ARG A 42 -9.44 -16.66 -23.10
N VAL A 43 -9.60 -15.43 -22.58
CA VAL A 43 -10.41 -15.17 -21.39
C VAL A 43 -11.88 -15.21 -21.78
N HIS A 44 -12.63 -16.10 -21.13
CA HIS A 44 -14.06 -16.26 -21.36
C HIS A 44 -14.78 -16.05 -20.05
N ALA A 45 -15.03 -14.78 -19.72
CA ALA A 45 -15.72 -14.41 -18.51
C ALA A 45 -17.19 -14.86 -18.57
N ILE A 46 -17.62 -15.55 -17.53
CA ILE A 46 -18.99 -16.01 -17.35
C ILE A 46 -19.42 -15.72 -15.93
N PHE A 47 -20.71 -15.44 -15.74
CA PHE A 47 -21.28 -15.36 -14.42
C PHE A 47 -22.65 -16.03 -14.36
N HIS A 48 -23.08 -16.33 -13.14
CA HIS A 48 -24.41 -16.81 -12.79
C HIS A 48 -24.82 -16.18 -11.47
N HIS A 49 -26.11 -15.86 -11.34
CA HIS A 49 -26.65 -15.26 -10.14
C HIS A 49 -28.04 -15.80 -9.80
N ILE A 50 -28.43 -15.65 -8.55
CA ILE A 50 -29.79 -15.79 -8.07
C ILE A 50 -30.16 -14.55 -7.25
N ILE A 51 -31.44 -14.18 -7.26
CA ILE A 51 -31.96 -13.09 -6.43
C ILE A 51 -32.61 -13.70 -5.19
N GLU A 52 -32.22 -13.20 -4.03
CA GLU A 52 -32.78 -13.54 -2.73
C GLU A 52 -33.52 -12.31 -2.18
N GLU A 53 -34.63 -12.52 -1.50
CA GLU A 53 -35.41 -11.48 -0.82
C GLU A 53 -35.57 -11.89 0.64
N ASP A 54 -35.23 -10.98 1.56
CA ASP A 54 -35.37 -11.23 2.99
C ASP A 54 -36.79 -10.96 3.51
N GLU A 55 -37.04 -11.25 4.78
CA GLU A 55 -38.35 -11.05 5.42
C GLU A 55 -38.78 -9.56 5.47
N GLU A 56 -37.84 -8.63 5.31
CA GLU A 56 -38.07 -7.18 5.26
C GLU A 56 -38.29 -6.67 3.82
N GLY A 57 -38.29 -7.56 2.82
CA GLY A 57 -38.46 -7.22 1.40
C GLY A 57 -37.21 -6.66 0.73
N LYS A 58 -36.04 -6.71 1.38
CA LYS A 58 -34.78 -6.27 0.77
C LYS A 58 -34.25 -7.35 -0.16
N LYS A 59 -33.92 -6.93 -1.38
CA LYS A 59 -33.38 -7.82 -2.41
C LYS A 59 -31.86 -7.84 -2.37
N SER A 60 -31.30 -9.02 -2.56
CA SER A 60 -29.87 -9.25 -2.71
C SER A 60 -29.61 -10.23 -3.85
N ALA A 61 -28.40 -10.20 -4.41
CA ALA A 61 -27.95 -11.15 -5.40
C ALA A 61 -26.79 -11.98 -4.84
N LEU A 62 -26.92 -13.30 -4.91
CA LEU A 62 -25.79 -14.22 -4.74
C LEU A 62 -25.23 -14.51 -6.13
N VAL A 63 -23.94 -14.21 -6.32
CA VAL A 63 -23.28 -14.25 -7.62
C VAL A 63 -22.09 -15.19 -7.57
N VAL A 64 -21.89 -15.95 -8.65
CA VAL A 64 -20.62 -16.62 -8.96
C VAL A 64 -20.14 -16.24 -10.35
N ALA A 65 -18.87 -15.88 -10.46
CA ALA A 65 -18.24 -15.49 -11.72
C ALA A 65 -16.90 -16.20 -11.91
N SER A 66 -16.49 -16.39 -13.17
CA SER A 66 -15.20 -16.99 -13.53
C SER A 66 -14.69 -16.42 -14.85
N LEU A 67 -13.38 -16.25 -14.95
CA LEU A 67 -12.68 -15.93 -16.20
C LEU A 67 -12.35 -17.16 -17.06
N GLY A 68 -12.71 -18.36 -16.59
CA GLY A 68 -12.37 -19.62 -17.25
C GLY A 68 -10.98 -20.14 -16.88
N ARG A 69 -10.58 -21.25 -17.52
CA ARG A 69 -9.31 -21.94 -17.22
C ARG A 69 -8.09 -21.38 -17.94
N ALA A 70 -8.29 -20.55 -18.97
CA ALA A 70 -7.21 -20.08 -19.81
C ALA A 70 -6.10 -19.36 -19.04
N ILE A 71 -6.47 -18.59 -18.01
CA ILE A 71 -5.51 -17.89 -17.16
C ILE A 71 -4.67 -18.90 -16.35
N ASP A 72 -5.33 -19.84 -15.69
CA ASP A 72 -4.67 -20.88 -14.89
C ASP A 72 -3.74 -21.75 -15.75
N GLU A 73 -4.20 -22.19 -16.91
CA GLU A 73 -3.46 -23.04 -17.84
C GLU A 73 -2.23 -22.30 -18.40
N PHE A 74 -2.40 -21.04 -18.80
CA PHE A 74 -1.31 -20.22 -19.32
C PHE A 74 -0.28 -19.90 -18.23
N GLN A 75 -0.72 -19.57 -17.02
CA GLN A 75 0.15 -19.35 -15.86
C GLN A 75 0.95 -20.61 -15.51
N ASN A 76 0.28 -21.77 -15.40
CA ASN A 76 0.96 -23.02 -15.05
C ASN A 76 2.01 -23.41 -16.12
N ASN A 77 1.70 -23.24 -17.41
CA ASN A 77 2.66 -23.51 -18.49
C ASN A 77 3.93 -22.65 -18.38
N LEU A 78 3.79 -21.38 -17.96
CA LEU A 78 4.93 -20.49 -17.73
C LEU A 78 5.74 -20.92 -16.51
N LEU A 79 5.07 -21.30 -15.42
CA LEU A 79 5.73 -21.79 -14.21
C LEU A 79 6.52 -23.08 -14.48
N GLU A 80 5.97 -24.02 -15.25
CA GLU A 80 6.66 -25.26 -15.65
C GLU A 80 7.92 -25.00 -16.47
N LYS A 81 7.97 -23.88 -17.20
CA LYS A 81 9.14 -23.45 -17.99
C LYS A 81 10.13 -22.59 -17.19
N GLY A 82 9.84 -22.29 -15.92
CA GLY A 82 10.66 -21.41 -15.09
C GLY A 82 10.43 -19.92 -15.33
N ASN A 83 9.42 -19.53 -16.11
CA ASN A 83 9.10 -18.13 -16.42
C ASN A 83 8.24 -17.51 -15.31
N ILE A 84 8.81 -17.38 -14.11
CA ILE A 84 8.09 -16.94 -12.90
C ILE A 84 7.52 -15.52 -13.07
N GLN A 85 8.29 -14.61 -13.67
CA GLN A 85 7.86 -13.23 -13.87
C GLN A 85 6.67 -13.11 -14.85
N GLU A 86 6.72 -13.81 -15.98
CA GLU A 86 5.60 -13.83 -16.93
C GLU A 86 4.34 -14.45 -16.29
N ALA A 87 4.51 -15.50 -15.48
CA ALA A 87 3.42 -16.13 -14.74
C ALA A 87 2.78 -15.17 -13.72
N TYR A 88 3.58 -14.30 -13.09
CA TYR A 88 3.08 -13.25 -12.21
C TYR A 88 2.31 -12.17 -12.98
N ILE A 89 2.81 -11.71 -14.13
CA ILE A 89 2.09 -10.77 -15.02
C ILE A 89 0.70 -11.31 -15.39
N VAL A 90 0.63 -12.60 -15.73
CA VAL A 90 -0.63 -13.29 -16.05
C VAL A 90 -1.61 -13.28 -14.87
N ASP A 91 -1.10 -13.47 -13.65
CA ASP A 91 -1.93 -13.44 -12.45
C ASP A 91 -2.58 -12.08 -12.22
N CYS A 92 -1.77 -11.02 -12.36
CA CYS A 92 -2.17 -9.62 -12.26
C CYS A 92 -3.19 -9.24 -13.35
N LEU A 93 -2.97 -9.65 -14.60
CA LEU A 93 -3.94 -9.44 -15.68
C LEU A 93 -5.28 -10.12 -15.35
N GLY A 94 -5.23 -11.30 -14.74
CA GLY A 94 -6.43 -11.99 -14.27
C GLY A 94 -7.23 -11.20 -13.23
N LEU A 95 -6.57 -10.48 -12.32
CA LEU A 95 -7.26 -9.62 -11.33
C LEU A 95 -7.94 -8.43 -12.00
N ASP A 96 -7.30 -7.84 -13.02
CA ASP A 96 -7.86 -6.73 -13.79
C ASP A 96 -9.07 -7.17 -14.63
N PHE A 97 -8.99 -8.31 -15.31
CA PHE A 97 -10.16 -8.88 -15.99
C PHE A 97 -11.31 -9.18 -15.04
N LEU A 98 -11.02 -9.63 -13.81
CA LEU A 98 -12.04 -9.88 -12.80
C LEU A 98 -12.70 -8.57 -12.34
N SER A 99 -11.92 -7.49 -12.26
CA SER A 99 -12.45 -6.14 -12.01
C SER A 99 -13.45 -5.71 -13.06
N LEU A 100 -13.08 -5.84 -14.34
CA LEU A 100 -13.96 -5.52 -15.46
C LEU A 100 -15.21 -6.41 -15.47
N ALA A 101 -15.07 -7.67 -15.07
CA ALA A 101 -16.20 -8.57 -14.94
C ALA A 101 -17.21 -8.05 -13.91
N TYR A 102 -16.78 -7.47 -12.79
CA TYR A 102 -17.70 -6.92 -11.78
C TYR A 102 -18.57 -5.79 -12.32
N GLU A 103 -17.97 -4.84 -13.05
CA GLU A 103 -18.70 -3.73 -13.66
C GLU A 103 -19.77 -4.24 -14.63
N LYS A 104 -19.44 -5.26 -15.42
CA LYS A 104 -20.39 -5.90 -16.33
C LYS A 104 -21.44 -6.73 -15.63
N ILE A 105 -21.12 -7.39 -14.52
CA ILE A 105 -22.11 -8.08 -13.68
C ILE A 105 -23.11 -7.05 -13.15
N ASP A 106 -22.67 -5.87 -12.73
CA ASP A 106 -23.54 -4.82 -12.23
C ASP A 106 -24.51 -4.31 -13.31
N GLU A 107 -23.99 -4.05 -14.52
CA GLU A 107 -24.81 -3.70 -15.69
C GLU A 107 -25.89 -4.76 -15.92
N ARG A 108 -25.50 -6.05 -15.90
CA ARG A 108 -26.43 -7.17 -16.12
C ARG A 108 -27.45 -7.35 -15.02
N LEU A 109 -27.06 -7.19 -13.76
CA LEU A 109 -27.98 -7.22 -12.62
C LEU A 109 -28.99 -6.07 -12.71
N HIS A 110 -28.55 -4.89 -13.16
CA HIS A 110 -29.45 -3.76 -13.37
C HIS A 110 -30.40 -4.00 -14.53
N GLU A 111 -29.91 -4.52 -15.67
CA GLU A 111 -30.75 -4.90 -16.82
C GLU A 111 -31.82 -5.94 -16.44
N SER A 112 -31.49 -6.91 -15.59
CA SER A 112 -32.40 -8.01 -15.24
C SER A 112 -33.37 -7.68 -14.11
N THR A 113 -32.98 -6.82 -13.16
CA THR A 113 -33.77 -6.54 -11.95
C THR A 113 -34.36 -5.13 -11.89
N GLY A 114 -33.82 -4.19 -12.67
CA GLY A 114 -34.10 -2.75 -12.52
C GLY A 114 -33.45 -2.11 -11.29
N LEU A 115 -32.67 -2.86 -10.50
CA LEU A 115 -32.03 -2.39 -9.27
C LEU A 115 -30.52 -2.25 -9.45
N TYR A 116 -29.89 -1.46 -8.61
CA TYR A 116 -28.44 -1.22 -8.61
C TYR A 116 -27.76 -2.06 -7.54
N ALA A 117 -26.70 -2.77 -7.91
CA ALA A 117 -25.85 -3.48 -6.96
C ALA A 117 -25.11 -2.49 -6.05
N GLY A 118 -25.07 -2.79 -4.75
CA GLY A 118 -24.32 -2.04 -3.74
C GLY A 118 -22.92 -2.61 -3.51
N GLY A 119 -22.50 -2.66 -2.25
CA GLY A 119 -21.23 -3.26 -1.84
C GLY A 119 -21.20 -4.78 -2.06
N TYR A 120 -19.99 -5.33 -2.18
CA TYR A 120 -19.76 -6.77 -2.31
C TYR A 120 -19.29 -7.37 -1.00
N GLN A 121 -19.94 -8.46 -0.60
CA GLN A 121 -19.50 -9.36 0.45
C GLN A 121 -18.90 -10.59 -0.21
N PHE A 122 -17.57 -10.67 -0.25
CA PHE A 122 -16.85 -11.80 -0.84
C PHE A 122 -16.73 -12.96 0.15
N ALA A 123 -16.68 -14.19 -0.39
CA ALA A 123 -16.37 -15.34 0.44
C ALA A 123 -14.98 -15.20 1.09
N GLY A 124 -14.90 -15.43 2.40
CA GLY A 124 -13.73 -15.17 3.26
C GLY A 124 -13.79 -13.85 4.05
N SER A 125 -14.86 -13.07 3.92
CA SER A 125 -15.12 -11.93 4.81
C SER A 125 -15.81 -12.37 6.11
N ASP A 126 -15.80 -11.51 7.14
CA ASP A 126 -16.47 -11.79 8.43
C ASP A 126 -17.97 -12.12 8.23
N ASP A 127 -18.63 -11.43 7.30
CA ASP A 127 -20.05 -11.62 6.99
C ASP A 127 -20.32 -12.77 6.00
N PHE A 128 -19.29 -13.32 5.36
CA PHE A 128 -19.41 -14.45 4.43
C PHE A 128 -18.21 -15.38 4.52
N PRO A 129 -18.11 -16.24 5.56
CA PRO A 129 -16.98 -17.14 5.76
C PRO A 129 -16.81 -18.17 4.63
N LEU A 130 -15.58 -18.69 4.45
CA LEU A 130 -15.27 -19.67 3.40
C LEU A 130 -16.09 -20.96 3.52
N GLU A 131 -16.43 -21.35 4.74
CA GLU A 131 -17.27 -22.51 5.07
C GLU A 131 -18.69 -22.39 4.50
N SER A 132 -19.11 -21.18 4.11
CA SER A 132 -20.40 -20.92 3.48
C SER A 132 -20.41 -21.17 1.97
N ILE A 133 -19.25 -21.41 1.35
CA ILE A 133 -19.13 -21.68 -0.11
C ILE A 133 -19.96 -22.90 -0.55
N PRO A 134 -19.93 -24.06 0.13
CA PRO A 134 -20.74 -25.22 -0.25
C PRO A 134 -22.24 -24.91 -0.32
N GLU A 135 -22.77 -24.17 0.66
CA GLU A 135 -24.17 -23.78 0.69
C GLU A 135 -24.49 -22.79 -0.43
N ALA A 136 -23.66 -21.76 -0.61
CA ALA A 136 -23.83 -20.78 -1.68
C ALA A 136 -23.81 -21.44 -3.07
N MET A 137 -22.86 -22.36 -3.31
CA MET A 137 -22.72 -23.08 -4.57
C MET A 137 -23.90 -24.04 -4.81
N LYS A 138 -24.43 -24.65 -3.74
CA LYS A 138 -25.66 -25.47 -3.80
C LYS A 138 -26.87 -24.61 -4.18
N LYS A 139 -27.04 -23.42 -3.58
CA LYS A 139 -28.11 -22.47 -3.91
C LYS A 139 -28.03 -22.00 -5.37
N LEU A 140 -26.83 -21.64 -5.82
CA LEU A 140 -26.57 -21.26 -7.22
C LEU A 140 -26.82 -22.42 -8.21
N GLY A 141 -26.78 -23.67 -7.74
CA GLY A 141 -27.13 -24.86 -8.53
C GLY A 141 -26.23 -25.14 -9.74
N GLN A 142 -25.13 -24.39 -9.91
CA GLN A 142 -24.24 -24.50 -11.06
C GLN A 142 -23.12 -25.53 -10.83
N LYS A 143 -22.58 -26.11 -11.92
CA LYS A 143 -21.52 -27.15 -11.87
C LYS A 143 -20.23 -26.81 -12.63
N LYS A 144 -20.18 -25.65 -13.30
CA LYS A 144 -19.02 -25.23 -14.10
C LYS A 144 -17.85 -24.81 -13.22
N ILE A 145 -18.15 -24.08 -12.15
CA ILE A 145 -17.19 -23.62 -11.15
C ILE A 145 -17.30 -24.56 -9.96
N ARG A 146 -16.17 -25.14 -9.56
CA ARG A 146 -16.08 -26.10 -8.44
C ARG A 146 -15.25 -25.51 -7.32
N TYR A 147 -15.14 -26.20 -6.20
CA TYR A 147 -14.22 -25.89 -5.13
C TYR A 147 -13.52 -27.17 -4.64
N ASN A 148 -12.35 -27.04 -4.02
CA ASN A 148 -11.64 -28.13 -3.36
C ASN A 148 -11.94 -28.17 -1.84
N ASP A 149 -11.31 -29.10 -1.12
CA ASP A 149 -11.51 -29.26 0.33
C ASP A 149 -11.06 -28.04 1.16
N ALA A 150 -10.22 -27.16 0.58
CA ALA A 150 -9.81 -25.88 1.17
C ALA A 150 -10.69 -24.70 0.71
N PHE A 151 -11.85 -24.99 0.10
CA PHE A 151 -12.80 -24.02 -0.45
C PHE A 151 -12.25 -23.14 -1.58
N VAL A 152 -11.11 -23.49 -2.18
CA VAL A 152 -10.53 -22.77 -3.31
C VAL A 152 -11.33 -23.07 -4.57
N LEU A 153 -11.80 -22.02 -5.24
CA LEU A 153 -12.60 -22.16 -6.46
C LEU A 153 -11.74 -22.62 -7.65
N VAL A 154 -12.35 -23.40 -8.54
CA VAL A 154 -11.75 -23.92 -9.77
C VAL A 154 -12.71 -23.65 -10.92
N PRO A 155 -12.34 -22.85 -11.94
CA PRO A 155 -11.01 -22.22 -12.18
C PRO A 155 -10.57 -21.24 -11.08
N LYS A 156 -9.26 -21.02 -10.89
CA LYS A 156 -8.71 -20.20 -9.78
C LYS A 156 -9.14 -18.75 -9.87
N LYS A 157 -9.24 -18.20 -11.08
CA LYS A 157 -9.82 -16.85 -11.33
C LYS A 157 -11.35 -16.90 -11.34
N SER A 158 -11.92 -17.40 -10.25
CA SER A 158 -13.35 -17.41 -9.98
C SER A 158 -13.63 -16.80 -8.62
N VAL A 159 -14.85 -16.30 -8.45
CA VAL A 159 -15.26 -15.59 -7.25
C VAL A 159 -16.74 -15.88 -6.95
N VAL A 160 -17.06 -15.93 -5.67
CA VAL A 160 -18.43 -15.98 -5.15
C VAL A 160 -18.61 -14.78 -4.22
N PHE A 161 -19.70 -14.03 -4.40
CA PHE A 161 -20.01 -12.88 -3.55
C PHE A 161 -21.51 -12.65 -3.44
N ARG A 162 -21.90 -11.91 -2.41
CA ARG A 162 -23.25 -11.36 -2.25
C ARG A 162 -23.23 -9.85 -2.44
N THR A 163 -24.32 -9.30 -2.97
CA THR A 163 -24.52 -7.85 -3.05
C THR A 163 -25.96 -7.50 -2.78
N GLN A 164 -26.20 -6.45 -1.99
CA GLN A 164 -27.54 -5.92 -1.79
C GLN A 164 -27.95 -5.07 -3.00
N LEU A 165 -29.22 -5.13 -3.38
CA LEU A 165 -29.78 -4.40 -4.50
C LEU A 165 -30.62 -3.21 -4.03
N PHE A 166 -30.49 -2.08 -4.72
CA PHE A 166 -31.09 -0.81 -4.33
C PHE A 166 -31.81 -0.14 -5.50
N GLU A 167 -32.86 0.64 -5.23
CA GLU A 167 -33.59 1.37 -6.27
C GLU A 167 -32.77 2.51 -6.89
N LYS A 168 -31.80 3.04 -6.14
CA LYS A 168 -30.91 4.12 -6.57
C LYS A 168 -29.49 3.61 -6.72
N GLN A 169 -28.77 4.18 -7.67
CA GLN A 169 -27.35 3.91 -7.85
C GLN A 169 -26.61 4.18 -6.53
N GLN A 170 -25.86 3.18 -6.07
CA GLN A 170 -25.08 3.29 -4.86
C GLN A 170 -23.68 3.82 -5.19
N GLU A 171 -23.14 4.67 -4.31
CA GLU A 171 -21.71 4.95 -4.32
C GLU A 171 -20.97 3.68 -3.89
N LYS A 172 -20.35 3.01 -4.87
CA LYS A 172 -19.47 1.89 -4.59
C LYS A 172 -18.20 2.46 -4.02
N HIS A 173 -17.97 2.26 -2.72
CA HIS A 173 -16.65 2.48 -2.16
C HIS A 173 -15.65 1.60 -2.91
N SER A 174 -14.76 2.24 -3.65
CA SER A 174 -13.64 1.68 -4.39
C SER A 174 -12.97 0.52 -3.64
N LYS A 175 -13.35 -0.73 -3.92
CA LYS A 175 -12.67 -2.00 -3.53
C LYS A 175 -12.11 -2.10 -2.09
N CYS A 176 -12.64 -1.36 -1.12
CA CYS A 176 -12.08 -1.23 0.23
C CYS A 176 -13.18 -1.10 1.29
N SER A 177 -14.27 -1.86 1.17
CA SER A 177 -15.38 -1.86 2.14
C SER A 177 -15.01 -2.42 3.53
N SER A 178 -13.87 -3.07 3.70
CA SER A 178 -13.33 -3.46 5.02
C SER A 178 -12.42 -2.38 5.65
N CYS A 179 -12.17 -1.27 4.95
CA CYS A 179 -11.28 -0.21 5.39
C CYS A 179 -12.10 1.04 5.73
N SER A 180 -12.20 1.38 7.02
CA SER A 180 -12.90 2.56 7.55
C SER A 180 -12.21 3.90 7.23
N SER A 181 -11.27 3.93 6.28
CA SER A 181 -10.47 5.11 5.95
C SER A 181 -11.20 6.02 4.97
N GLU A 182 -11.66 7.17 5.47
CA GLU A 182 -12.29 8.22 4.66
C GLU A 182 -11.29 9.01 3.81
N LYS A 183 -9.98 8.88 4.07
CA LYS A 183 -8.88 9.57 3.37
C LYS A 183 -7.96 8.59 2.62
N CYS A 184 -8.56 7.66 1.89
CA CYS A 184 -7.80 6.72 1.07
C CYS A 184 -7.49 7.34 -0.31
N VAL A 185 -6.22 7.32 -0.73
CA VAL A 185 -5.79 7.82 -2.07
C VAL A 185 -6.46 7.04 -3.22
N TYR A 186 -6.94 5.82 -2.94
CA TYR A 186 -7.72 5.01 -3.86
C TYR A 186 -9.24 5.30 -3.82
N ARG A 187 -9.75 6.05 -2.81
CA ARG A 187 -11.11 6.63 -2.76
C ARG A 187 -11.19 7.96 -3.50
N THR A 188 -10.11 8.73 -3.54
CA THR A 188 -10.06 10.00 -4.26
C THR A 188 -10.13 9.76 -5.76
N SER A 189 -11.06 10.47 -6.41
CA SER A 189 -11.61 10.29 -7.75
C SER A 189 -10.65 10.45 -8.94
N GLU A 190 -9.33 10.31 -8.74
CA GLU A 190 -8.33 10.35 -9.82
C GLU A 190 -7.85 8.95 -10.26
N TYR A 191 -8.27 7.89 -9.57
CA TYR A 191 -8.12 6.50 -10.02
C TYR A 191 -9.20 6.13 -11.06
N ALA A 192 -9.33 6.94 -12.12
CA ALA A 192 -10.22 6.67 -13.25
C ALA A 192 -9.57 5.66 -14.21
N GLY A 193 -9.59 4.40 -13.79
CA GLY A 193 -9.33 3.23 -14.63
C GLY A 193 -10.56 2.35 -14.80
N ALA A 194 -11.76 2.93 -14.64
CA ALA A 194 -13.03 2.49 -15.21
C ALA A 194 -14.12 3.52 -14.84
N THR A 195 -15.05 3.71 -15.77
CA THR A 195 -16.28 4.54 -15.71
C THR A 195 -16.11 6.07 -15.74
N ARG A 196 -16.40 6.63 -16.93
CA ARG A 196 -16.63 8.06 -17.17
C ARG A 196 -18.14 8.37 -17.10
N VAL A 197 -18.44 9.65 -16.90
CA VAL A 197 -19.73 10.37 -17.06
C VAL A 197 -20.50 10.61 -15.76
N LEU A 198 -20.24 11.76 -15.12
CA LEU A 198 -21.31 12.70 -14.76
C LEU A 198 -20.83 14.14 -14.99
N LYS A 199 -21.64 14.87 -15.74
CA LYS A 199 -21.61 16.32 -15.93
C LYS A 199 -22.20 17.01 -14.71
N ASP A 200 -21.67 18.20 -14.42
CA ASP A 200 -22.31 19.34 -13.74
C ASP A 200 -23.04 19.10 -12.39
N ASN A 201 -22.42 19.52 -11.28
CA ASN A 201 -22.82 20.75 -10.57
C ASN A 201 -22.04 20.95 -9.24
N ALA A 202 -21.36 22.09 -9.19
CA ALA A 202 -21.22 23.06 -8.10
C ALA A 202 -20.81 22.63 -6.66
N ASP A 203 -19.71 23.26 -6.25
CA ASP A 203 -19.40 23.77 -4.90
C ASP A 203 -18.74 22.85 -3.86
N VAL A 204 -17.48 22.47 -4.11
CA VAL A 204 -16.39 22.62 -3.11
C VAL A 204 -15.08 22.91 -3.86
N LYS A 205 -14.57 24.15 -3.80
CA LYS A 205 -13.20 24.49 -4.24
C LYS A 205 -12.24 24.27 -3.07
N ILE A 206 -11.44 23.21 -3.15
CA ILE A 206 -10.13 23.17 -2.46
C ILE A 206 -9.11 23.61 -3.51
N ASP A 207 -8.52 24.77 -3.28
CA ASP A 207 -7.53 25.37 -4.16
C ASP A 207 -6.19 24.61 -4.01
N LEU A 208 -5.90 23.72 -4.96
CA LEU A 208 -4.60 23.06 -5.10
C LEU A 208 -3.65 23.83 -6.05
N SER A 209 -3.91 25.13 -6.28
CA SER A 209 -3.06 25.94 -7.15
C SER A 209 -2.40 27.09 -6.40
N LYS A 210 -1.06 27.12 -6.46
CA LYS A 210 -0.07 28.10 -5.93
C LYS A 210 0.45 27.69 -4.54
N GLU A 211 1.75 27.48 -4.29
CA GLU A 211 2.95 28.12 -4.84
C GLU A 211 4.20 27.25 -4.57
N LYS A 212 5.04 27.12 -5.60
CA LYS A 212 6.49 26.76 -5.63
C LYS A 212 6.81 25.90 -6.86
N ARG A 213 6.52 26.44 -8.04
CA ARG A 213 7.28 26.14 -9.26
C ARG A 213 8.19 27.33 -9.52
N GLU A 214 9.25 27.44 -8.74
CA GLU A 214 10.36 28.33 -9.06
C GLU A 214 11.66 27.53 -8.94
N ASN A 215 12.37 27.47 -10.06
CA ASN A 215 13.75 27.02 -10.24
C ASN A 215 14.08 25.55 -9.89
N MET A 216 13.76 24.63 -10.80
CA MET A 216 14.64 23.47 -11.03
C MET A 216 15.33 23.66 -12.37
N GLY A 217 16.59 24.09 -12.30
CA GLY A 217 17.51 24.06 -13.43
C GLY A 217 17.73 22.64 -13.92
N ASP A 218 18.24 22.55 -15.14
CA ASP A 218 18.62 21.32 -15.82
C ASP A 218 19.61 20.50 -14.95
N GLY A 219 19.13 19.47 -14.24
CA GLY A 219 19.96 18.73 -13.29
C GLY A 219 19.27 17.55 -12.61
N ASP A 220 19.69 16.34 -13.00
CA ASP A 220 19.41 15.02 -12.43
C ASP A 220 18.04 14.37 -12.76
N LYS A 221 18.05 13.40 -13.69
CA LYS A 221 16.88 12.61 -14.15
C LYS A 221 16.38 11.57 -13.12
N ARG A 222 16.67 11.74 -11.84
CA ARG A 222 16.28 10.79 -10.79
C ARG A 222 14.84 11.06 -10.35
N ALA A 223 14.11 9.99 -10.07
CA ALA A 223 12.74 10.08 -9.57
C ALA A 223 12.67 10.93 -8.29
N LYS A 224 11.60 11.70 -8.13
CA LYS A 224 11.37 12.57 -6.96
C LYS A 224 11.33 11.72 -5.68
N GLY A 225 12.18 12.02 -4.72
CA GLY A 225 12.14 11.45 -3.37
C GLY A 225 11.13 12.20 -2.49
N LEU A 226 10.52 11.49 -1.56
CA LEU A 226 9.45 11.95 -0.69
C LEU A 226 9.88 11.96 0.79
N ILE A 227 8.99 12.41 1.66
CA ILE A 227 9.20 12.46 3.11
C ILE A 227 8.16 11.56 3.79
N HIS A 228 8.63 10.57 4.53
CA HIS A 228 7.83 9.66 5.33
C HIS A 228 7.88 10.05 6.81
N LEU A 229 6.74 10.05 7.48
CA LEU A 229 6.60 10.22 8.91
C LEU A 229 5.90 9.00 9.52
N TYR A 230 6.63 8.26 10.35
CA TYR A 230 6.10 7.14 11.11
C TYR A 230 5.95 7.53 12.59
N THR A 231 4.72 7.84 13.01
CA THR A 231 4.40 8.35 14.36
C THR A 231 3.35 7.52 15.10
N GLY A 232 2.85 8.00 16.24
CA GLY A 232 1.85 7.33 17.09
C GLY A 232 2.44 6.46 18.20
N ASP A 233 1.59 6.01 19.13
CA ASP A 233 1.98 5.30 20.35
C ASP A 233 2.22 3.79 20.18
N GLY A 234 1.78 3.22 19.06
CA GLY A 234 1.91 1.81 18.72
C GLY A 234 3.36 1.40 18.40
N LYS A 235 3.65 0.12 18.64
CA LYS A 235 4.89 -0.52 18.16
C LYS A 235 4.84 -0.60 16.64
N GLY A 236 5.95 -0.32 15.97
CA GLY A 236 6.07 -0.55 14.53
C GLY A 236 6.86 0.52 13.76
N LYS A 237 7.02 1.72 14.32
CA LYS A 237 7.68 2.88 13.66
C LYS A 237 9.11 2.57 13.20
N THR A 238 9.99 2.25 14.15
CA THR A 238 11.39 1.88 13.88
C THR A 238 11.50 0.61 13.04
N THR A 239 10.67 -0.41 13.29
CA THR A 239 10.73 -1.65 12.50
C THR A 239 10.29 -1.42 11.05
N ALA A 240 9.33 -0.53 10.79
CA ALA A 240 8.93 -0.15 9.44
C ALA A 240 10.05 0.62 8.72
N SER A 241 10.74 1.53 9.40
CA SER A 241 11.89 2.23 8.82
C SER A 241 13.07 1.30 8.54
N ILE A 242 13.35 0.33 9.41
CA ILE A 242 14.35 -0.73 9.17
C ILE A 242 13.96 -1.57 7.95
N GLY A 243 12.70 -1.97 7.82
CA GLY A 243 12.23 -2.71 6.64
C GLY A 243 12.42 -1.93 5.34
N LEU A 244 12.17 -0.62 5.36
CA LEU A 244 12.45 0.25 4.21
C LEU A 244 13.95 0.38 3.94
N ALA A 245 14.79 0.50 4.97
CA ALA A 245 16.25 0.53 4.85
C ALA A 245 16.76 -0.70 4.09
N ILE A 246 16.32 -1.90 4.49
CA ILE A 246 16.71 -3.16 3.87
C ILE A 246 16.22 -3.22 2.42
N ARG A 247 14.97 -2.79 2.15
CA ARG A 247 14.43 -2.75 0.78
C ARG A 247 15.23 -1.83 -0.14
N ALA A 248 15.58 -0.63 0.35
CA ALA A 248 16.36 0.34 -0.40
C ALA A 248 17.78 -0.18 -0.66
N ALA A 249 18.46 -0.68 0.38
CA ALA A 249 19.80 -1.26 0.27
C ALA A 249 19.85 -2.46 -0.69
N GLY A 250 18.85 -3.34 -0.62
CA GLY A 250 18.68 -4.48 -1.53
C GLY A 250 18.43 -4.08 -2.99
N SER A 251 17.98 -2.84 -3.22
CA SER A 251 17.83 -2.24 -4.55
C SER A 251 19.07 -1.45 -4.99
N GLY A 252 20.19 -1.56 -4.26
CA GLY A 252 21.44 -0.86 -4.55
C GLY A 252 21.45 0.62 -4.16
N LYS A 253 20.48 1.10 -3.39
CA LYS A 253 20.44 2.49 -2.89
C LYS A 253 21.34 2.66 -1.67
N LYS A 254 21.99 3.81 -1.56
CA LYS A 254 22.77 4.19 -0.38
C LYS A 254 21.85 4.67 0.72
N VAL A 255 21.80 3.95 1.83
CA VAL A 255 20.96 4.28 2.98
C VAL A 255 21.81 4.86 4.08
N VAL A 256 21.41 6.01 4.60
CA VAL A 256 21.95 6.56 5.85
C VAL A 256 20.91 6.34 6.93
N PHE A 257 21.19 5.42 7.86
CA PHE A 257 20.30 5.13 8.97
C PHE A 257 20.81 5.78 10.24
N THR A 258 20.01 6.62 10.87
CA THR A 258 20.40 7.33 12.08
C THR A 258 19.50 6.98 13.26
N GLN A 259 20.08 6.94 14.45
CA GLN A 259 19.36 6.67 15.69
C GLN A 259 19.60 7.78 16.70
N PHE A 260 18.60 8.64 16.84
CA PHE A 260 18.61 9.65 17.89
C PHE A 260 18.23 9.03 19.24
N MET A 261 18.66 9.66 20.33
CA MET A 261 18.43 9.23 21.71
C MET A 261 18.98 7.84 22.09
N LYS A 262 19.65 7.12 21.17
CA LYS A 262 20.13 5.74 21.37
C LYS A 262 21.66 5.67 21.36
N GLY A 263 22.24 5.21 22.47
CA GLY A 263 23.69 4.92 22.58
C GLY A 263 24.02 3.45 22.88
N ARG A 264 23.01 2.59 23.11
CA ARG A 264 23.17 1.16 23.41
C ARG A 264 23.09 0.27 22.16
N GLN A 265 23.71 -0.90 22.18
CA GLN A 265 23.55 -1.90 21.11
C GLN A 265 22.07 -2.28 20.93
N THR A 266 21.66 -2.45 19.68
CA THR A 266 20.33 -2.90 19.26
C THR A 266 20.47 -3.94 18.16
N SER A 267 19.58 -4.93 18.09
CA SER A 267 19.80 -6.13 17.27
C SER A 267 19.85 -5.86 15.77
N GLU A 268 19.18 -4.82 15.27
CA GLU A 268 19.21 -4.44 13.85
C GLU A 268 20.60 -4.01 13.36
N LEU A 269 21.46 -3.52 14.26
CA LEU A 269 22.82 -3.11 13.89
C LEU A 269 23.64 -4.29 13.38
N ASN A 270 23.46 -5.47 13.98
CA ASN A 270 24.18 -6.67 13.57
C ASN A 270 23.85 -7.03 12.11
N SER A 271 22.60 -6.80 11.68
CA SER A 271 22.20 -7.01 10.28
C SER A 271 22.68 -5.89 9.37
N PHE A 272 22.73 -4.65 9.85
CA PHE A 272 23.22 -3.51 9.06
C PHE A 272 24.74 -3.59 8.81
N ASP A 273 25.51 -4.14 9.75
CA ASP A 273 26.96 -4.33 9.59
C ASP A 273 27.31 -5.28 8.43
N GLU A 274 26.39 -6.16 8.02
CA GLU A 274 26.55 -7.06 6.88
C GLU A 274 26.14 -6.42 5.54
N LEU A 275 25.54 -5.22 5.56
CA LEU A 275 24.98 -4.56 4.38
C LEU A 275 25.81 -3.32 4.00
N GLU A 276 26.70 -3.47 3.02
CA GLU A 276 27.63 -2.40 2.56
C GLU A 276 26.94 -1.09 2.17
N ASN A 277 25.69 -1.17 1.70
CA ASN A 277 24.91 -0.02 1.26
C ASN A 277 24.19 0.73 2.41
N ILE A 278 24.28 0.24 3.65
CA ILE A 278 23.69 0.90 4.83
C ILE A 278 24.80 1.47 5.69
N LYS A 279 24.78 2.79 5.86
CA LYS A 279 25.66 3.50 6.79
C LYS A 279 24.88 3.92 8.02
N VAL A 280 25.29 3.43 9.19
CA VAL A 280 24.67 3.82 10.47
C VAL A 280 25.38 5.03 11.08
N ILE A 281 24.63 6.08 11.45
CA ILE A 281 25.13 7.21 12.23
C ILE A 281 24.35 7.28 13.55
N ARG A 282 25.05 7.15 14.66
CA ARG A 282 24.43 7.18 15.99
C ARG A 282 25.43 7.65 17.02
N SER A 283 24.95 7.87 18.25
CA SER A 283 25.88 8.15 19.33
C SER A 283 26.74 6.94 19.65
N SER A 284 28.05 7.19 19.82
CA SER A 284 28.99 6.19 20.35
C SER A 284 28.97 6.11 21.87
N LYS A 285 28.25 7.02 22.54
CA LYS A 285 28.14 7.09 24.00
C LYS A 285 26.75 6.70 24.45
N ASN A 286 26.66 5.86 25.46
CA ASN A 286 25.41 5.65 26.17
C ASN A 286 25.20 6.79 27.19
N LEU A 287 24.51 7.84 26.76
CA LEU A 287 24.21 9.01 27.60
C LEU A 287 23.13 8.75 28.67
N GLY A 288 22.56 7.54 28.71
CA GLY A 288 21.51 7.18 29.66
C GLY A 288 20.18 7.88 29.36
N TRP A 289 19.42 8.18 30.41
CA TRP A 289 18.14 8.88 30.30
C TRP A 289 18.35 10.38 30.22
N PHE A 290 17.69 11.02 29.25
CA PHE A 290 17.68 12.47 29.12
C PHE A 290 16.97 13.11 30.32
N LYS A 291 17.62 14.11 30.94
CA LYS A 291 17.07 14.88 32.05
C LYS A 291 16.98 16.35 31.63
N LYS A 292 15.74 16.81 31.40
CA LYS A 292 15.50 18.18 30.90
C LYS A 292 15.96 19.27 31.88
N ASP A 293 15.88 19.01 33.18
CA ASP A 293 16.23 19.97 34.23
C ASP A 293 17.71 19.96 34.61
N ASP A 294 18.52 19.14 33.94
CA ASP A 294 19.96 18.99 34.17
C ASP A 294 20.74 19.63 33.00
N PRO A 295 21.36 20.81 33.20
CA PRO A 295 22.09 21.50 32.14
C PRO A 295 23.20 20.67 31.49
N ASP A 296 23.88 19.82 32.26
CA ASP A 296 24.94 18.95 31.73
C ASP A 296 24.35 17.86 30.84
N SER A 297 23.18 17.32 31.21
CA SER A 297 22.42 16.38 30.36
C SER A 297 21.99 17.05 29.06
N VAL A 298 21.40 18.25 29.13
CA VAL A 298 20.99 19.03 27.95
C VAL A 298 22.17 19.30 27.03
N LEU A 299 23.30 19.77 27.56
CA LEU A 299 24.49 20.06 26.77
C LEU A 299 25.07 18.79 26.12
N ALA A 300 25.17 17.69 26.87
CA ALA A 300 25.73 16.44 26.37
C ALA A 300 24.87 15.84 25.24
N PHE A 301 23.55 15.81 25.41
CA PHE A 301 22.63 15.37 24.36
C PHE A 301 22.69 16.32 23.15
N THR A 302 22.62 17.63 23.36
CA THR A 302 22.65 18.61 22.26
C THR A 302 23.91 18.51 21.42
N THR A 303 25.07 18.41 22.07
CA THR A 303 26.37 18.27 21.38
C THR A 303 26.39 17.01 20.51
N GLU A 304 25.90 15.89 21.03
CA GLU A 304 25.93 14.62 20.32
C GLU A 304 24.92 14.57 19.16
N HIS A 305 23.73 15.12 19.33
CA HIS A 305 22.70 15.16 18.29
C HIS A 305 23.10 16.10 17.15
N ASN A 306 23.75 17.23 17.46
CA ASN A 306 24.32 18.12 16.45
C ASN A 306 25.49 17.47 15.71
N ARG A 307 26.33 16.68 16.40
CA ARG A 307 27.36 15.87 15.72
C ARG A 307 26.76 14.84 14.77
N ILE A 308 25.64 14.21 15.13
CA ILE A 308 24.91 13.31 14.20
C ILE A 308 24.44 14.10 12.99
N LEU A 309 23.85 15.29 13.20
CA LEU A 309 23.39 16.17 12.12
C LEU A 309 24.53 16.60 11.18
N ASP A 310 25.70 16.98 11.71
CA ASP A 310 26.90 17.31 10.92
C ASP A 310 27.30 16.15 9.99
N ASN A 311 27.24 14.91 10.50
CA ASN A 311 27.59 13.73 9.71
C ASN A 311 26.55 13.43 8.63
N ILE A 312 25.26 13.67 8.91
CA ILE A 312 24.18 13.53 7.93
C ILE A 312 24.38 14.54 6.79
N GLU A 313 24.48 15.83 7.12
CA GLU A 313 24.63 16.91 6.13
C GLU A 313 25.84 16.65 5.21
N ASN A 314 27.00 16.30 5.78
CA ASN A 314 28.20 15.97 5.03
C ASN A 314 28.02 14.78 4.06
N LEU A 315 27.19 13.78 4.40
CA LEU A 315 26.88 12.67 3.48
C LEU A 315 25.90 13.06 2.38
N VAL A 316 24.91 13.89 2.72
CA VAL A 316 23.92 14.40 1.78
C VAL A 316 24.61 15.31 0.76
N GLU A 317 25.47 16.24 1.20
CA GLU A 317 26.26 17.12 0.33
C GLU A 317 27.17 16.35 -0.63
N LYS A 318 27.73 15.21 -0.18
CA LYS A 318 28.58 14.33 -1.01
C LYS A 318 27.78 13.44 -1.98
N GLY A 319 26.45 13.51 -1.98
CA GLY A 319 25.60 12.63 -2.79
C GLY A 319 25.75 11.15 -2.41
N GLN A 320 26.03 10.87 -1.14
CA GLN A 320 26.23 9.53 -0.59
C GLN A 320 25.00 9.00 0.15
N CYS A 321 23.84 9.63 -0.06
CA CYS A 321 22.59 9.30 0.60
C CYS A 321 21.43 9.36 -0.39
N ASP A 322 20.87 8.22 -0.75
CA ASP A 322 19.62 8.12 -1.52
C ASP A 322 18.40 8.05 -0.59
N VAL A 323 18.55 7.41 0.57
CA VAL A 323 17.49 7.26 1.59
C VAL A 323 18.07 7.61 2.96
N LEU A 324 17.55 8.68 3.57
CA LEU A 324 17.91 9.13 4.91
C LEU A 324 16.84 8.70 5.91
N ILE A 325 17.18 7.84 6.86
CA ILE A 325 16.30 7.44 7.95
C ILE A 325 16.76 8.11 9.24
N MET A 326 15.85 8.86 9.84
CA MET A 326 16.02 9.58 11.09
C MET A 326 15.13 8.95 12.16
N ASP A 327 15.63 7.87 12.76
CA ASP A 327 14.92 7.12 13.80
C ASP A 327 14.89 7.90 15.10
N GLU A 328 13.70 8.03 15.68
CA GLU A 328 13.40 8.75 16.93
C GLU A 328 13.70 10.27 16.86
N ALA A 329 13.65 10.86 15.66
CA ALA A 329 13.92 12.28 15.40
C ALA A 329 12.98 13.26 16.11
N THR A 330 11.74 12.83 16.40
CA THR A 330 10.75 13.65 17.10
C THR A 330 11.22 14.09 18.49
N TYR A 331 11.95 13.23 19.23
CA TYR A 331 12.38 13.54 20.58
C TYR A 331 13.41 14.67 20.67
N PRO A 332 14.57 14.60 19.98
CA PRO A 332 15.55 15.67 20.09
C PRO A 332 15.00 17.01 19.57
N TYR A 333 14.16 16.97 18.53
CA TYR A 333 13.47 18.16 18.02
C TYR A 333 12.51 18.76 19.07
N ASN A 334 11.64 17.95 19.67
CA ASN A 334 10.67 18.41 20.67
C ASN A 334 11.34 18.88 21.97
N TYR A 335 12.45 18.23 22.36
CA TYR A 335 13.20 18.59 23.56
C TYR A 335 14.13 19.79 23.34
N GLY A 336 14.32 20.25 22.10
CA GLY A 336 15.21 21.38 21.79
C GLY A 336 16.69 21.05 22.02
N ILE A 337 17.07 19.78 21.83
CA ILE A 337 18.44 19.28 21.98
C ILE A 337 19.05 18.91 20.63
N ILE A 338 18.60 19.58 19.58
CA ILE A 338 19.18 19.55 18.24
C ILE A 338 18.95 20.93 17.63
N ASP A 339 19.89 21.38 16.81
CA ASP A 339 19.76 22.62 16.06
C ASP A 339 18.57 22.52 15.09
N LYS A 340 17.47 23.19 15.45
CA LYS A 340 16.21 23.11 14.70
C LYS A 340 16.34 23.73 13.33
N ASP A 341 16.96 24.90 13.22
CA ASP A 341 17.06 25.62 11.95
C ASP A 341 17.81 24.78 10.91
N ARG A 342 18.91 24.14 11.33
CA ARG A 342 19.66 23.21 10.48
C ARG A 342 18.86 21.96 10.13
N PHE A 343 18.17 21.37 11.11
CA PHE A 343 17.35 20.17 10.88
C PHE A 343 16.20 20.44 9.90
N GLU A 344 15.52 21.58 10.03
CA GLU A 344 14.46 22.01 9.13
C GLU A 344 15.00 22.33 7.74
N ALA A 345 16.15 23.03 7.67
CA ALA A 345 16.81 23.32 6.40
C ALA A 345 17.21 22.04 5.65
N LEU A 346 17.67 21.00 6.34
CA LEU A 346 17.97 19.70 5.75
C LEU A 346 16.72 19.06 5.11
N ILE A 347 15.56 19.15 5.75
CA ILE A 347 14.30 18.59 5.24
C ILE A 347 13.81 19.40 4.02
N LEU A 348 13.77 20.73 4.14
CA LEU A 348 13.25 21.63 3.11
C LEU A 348 14.13 21.68 1.86
N ASN A 349 15.45 21.58 2.03
CA ASN A 349 16.43 21.69 0.96
C ASN A 349 17.05 20.34 0.56
N LYS A 350 16.39 19.22 0.92
CA LYS A 350 16.86 17.88 0.55
C LYS A 350 17.07 17.77 -0.97
N PRO A 351 18.05 16.99 -1.44
CA PRO A 351 18.17 16.68 -2.87
C PRO A 351 16.86 16.12 -3.43
N ALA A 352 16.50 16.51 -4.65
CA ALA A 352 15.21 16.18 -5.25
C ALA A 352 14.92 14.67 -5.29
N TYR A 353 15.96 13.84 -5.41
CA TYR A 353 15.88 12.39 -5.47
C TYR A 353 15.88 11.68 -4.11
N MET A 354 16.25 12.38 -3.03
CA MET A 354 16.50 11.76 -1.74
C MET A 354 15.19 11.51 -1.00
N GLU A 355 15.00 10.28 -0.53
CA GLU A 355 13.92 9.92 0.40
C GLU A 355 14.33 10.27 1.83
N ILE A 356 13.39 10.78 2.63
CA ILE A 356 13.59 11.00 4.08
C ILE A 356 12.53 10.20 4.85
N VAL A 357 12.95 9.55 5.94
CA VAL A 357 12.03 8.93 6.90
C VAL A 357 12.28 9.51 8.29
N LEU A 358 11.23 10.03 8.91
CA LEU A 358 11.20 10.53 10.28
C LEU A 358 10.41 9.55 11.13
N THR A 359 10.93 9.17 12.30
CA THR A 359 10.17 8.34 13.24
C THR A 359 10.08 8.95 14.63
N GLY A 360 9.07 8.51 15.37
CA GLY A 360 8.93 8.71 16.81
C GLY A 360 7.56 9.24 17.21
N ARG A 361 7.34 9.40 18.51
CA ARG A 361 6.03 9.79 19.07
C ARG A 361 5.85 11.30 19.04
N ASN A 362 4.61 11.76 19.08
CA ASN A 362 4.27 13.19 19.18
C ASN A 362 4.98 14.02 18.11
N ALA A 363 4.78 13.66 16.84
CA ALA A 363 5.41 14.38 15.74
C ALA A 363 5.03 15.88 15.78
N PRO A 364 6.01 16.79 15.69
CA PRO A 364 5.75 18.23 15.66
C PRO A 364 5.03 18.61 14.36
N ASP A 365 4.25 19.70 14.39
CA ASP A 365 3.50 20.20 13.23
C ASP A 365 4.40 20.39 12.01
N PHE A 366 5.61 20.89 12.20
CA PHE A 366 6.60 21.01 11.11
C PHE A 366 6.87 19.68 10.39
N PHE A 367 6.92 18.54 11.08
CA PHE A 367 7.13 17.24 10.44
C PHE A 367 5.87 16.79 9.69
N ILE A 368 4.69 17.07 10.25
CA ILE A 368 3.39 16.73 9.67
C ILE A 368 3.18 17.52 8.37
N ASP A 369 3.42 18.83 8.42
CA ASP A 369 3.20 19.76 7.31
C ASP A 369 4.13 19.51 6.12
N ASN A 370 5.31 18.94 6.38
CA ASN A 370 6.33 18.67 5.35
C ASN A 370 6.41 17.19 4.93
N ALA A 371 5.62 16.29 5.52
CA ALA A 371 5.63 14.88 5.15
C ALA A 371 4.66 14.59 4.00
N ASP A 372 5.14 13.85 3.00
CA ASP A 372 4.30 13.33 1.90
C ASP A 372 3.52 12.07 2.35
N TYR A 373 4.13 11.24 3.22
CA TYR A 373 3.51 10.07 3.81
C TYR A 373 3.45 10.20 5.33
N ILE A 374 2.27 9.99 5.90
CA ILE A 374 2.11 9.95 7.36
C ILE A 374 1.44 8.64 7.75
N THR A 375 2.14 7.84 8.55
CA THR A 375 1.60 6.62 9.15
C THR A 375 1.56 6.78 10.66
N GLU A 376 0.35 6.75 11.22
CA GLU A 376 0.14 6.73 12.67
C GLU A 376 -0.01 5.27 13.15
N MET A 377 1.00 4.76 13.83
CA MET A 377 0.97 3.47 14.51
C MET A 377 0.15 3.63 15.79
N LYS A 378 -1.09 3.13 15.82
CA LYS A 378 -1.96 3.15 17.02
C LYS A 378 -1.74 1.93 17.90
N LYS A 379 -1.63 2.14 19.21
CA LYS A 379 -1.52 1.04 20.20
C LYS A 379 -2.90 0.42 20.46
N ILE A 380 -3.37 -0.46 19.57
CA ILE A 380 -4.65 -1.17 19.76
C ILE A 380 -4.55 -2.20 20.89
N ARG A 381 -3.42 -2.93 20.96
CA ARG A 381 -3.07 -3.85 22.03
C ARG A 381 -1.55 -3.98 22.10
N HIS A 382 -0.98 -4.04 23.29
CA HIS A 382 0.46 -4.27 23.46
C HIS A 382 0.72 -5.30 24.57
N PRO A 383 1.63 -6.29 24.38
CA PRO A 383 1.93 -7.31 25.40
C PRO A 383 2.35 -6.74 26.76
N TYR A 384 3.02 -5.59 26.76
CA TYR A 384 3.37 -4.85 27.97
C TYR A 384 2.16 -4.50 28.84
N ASP A 385 0.99 -4.23 28.25
CA ASP A 385 -0.24 -3.95 29.00
C ASP A 385 -0.70 -5.18 29.80
N GLY A 386 -0.26 -6.38 29.41
CA GLY A 386 -0.44 -7.64 30.14
C GLY A 386 0.76 -8.05 30.99
N GLY A 387 1.72 -7.16 31.23
CA GLY A 387 2.90 -7.41 32.08
C GLY A 387 4.06 -8.15 31.40
N ILE A 388 4.02 -8.34 30.07
CA ILE A 388 5.12 -8.98 29.33
C ILE A 388 6.21 -7.95 29.05
N GLU A 389 7.42 -8.20 29.56
CA GLU A 389 8.61 -7.37 29.32
C GLU A 389 9.14 -7.51 27.88
N ALA A 390 10.06 -6.62 27.50
CA ALA A 390 10.69 -6.61 26.19
C ALA A 390 11.55 -7.86 25.97
N ARG A 391 11.49 -8.45 24.77
CA ARG A 391 12.19 -9.69 24.41
C ARG A 391 13.20 -9.43 23.30
N LEU A 392 14.36 -10.09 23.41
CA LEU A 392 15.43 -10.05 22.42
C LEU A 392 14.92 -10.57 21.05
N GLY A 393 15.22 -9.83 20.00
CA GLY A 393 14.83 -10.15 18.62
C GLY A 393 13.38 -9.80 18.28
N ILE A 394 12.60 -9.29 19.23
CA ILE A 394 11.21 -8.89 19.00
C ILE A 394 10.98 -7.41 19.32
N GLU A 395 11.42 -6.95 20.50
CA GLU A 395 11.31 -5.56 20.93
C GLU A 395 12.63 -4.79 20.86
N TYR A 396 13.78 -5.47 20.94
CA TYR A 396 15.12 -4.87 20.84
C TYR A 396 16.18 -5.82 20.27
#